data_AF-A0A7C7JV13-F1
#
_entry.id   AF-A0A7C7JV13-F1
#
_cell.length_a   1.000
_cell.length_b   1.000
_cell.length_c   1.000
_cell.angle_alpha   90.00
_cell.angle_beta   90.00
_cell.angle_gamma   90.00
#
_symmetry.space_group_name_H-M   'P 1'
#
loop_
_entity.id
_entity.type
_entity.pdbx_description
1 polymer ?
#
loop_
_entity_poly.entity_id
_entity_poly.type
_entity_poly.pdbx_seq_one_letter_code
_entity_poly.pdbx_strand_id
1 'polypeptide(L)' 'GIWGTLAVGIFGNLAGFDQFLNQLIGVAAYAVFCLATSFIILFTLKKVAGIRVSEAEEINGLDDYEHGMSAYPDFRLNEH' A
#
# COMPACT_ATOMS: atom_id res chain seq x y z
N GLY A 1 11.86 0.49 6.83
CA GLY A 1 10.76 -0.50 6.85
C GLY A 1 10.99 -1.51 7.95
N ILE A 2 10.05 -2.45 8.14
CA ILE A 2 10.05 -3.42 9.27
C ILE A 2 11.43 -4.06 9.50
N TRP A 3 12.04 -4.59 8.44
CA TRP A 3 13.36 -5.22 8.52
C TRP A 3 14.43 -4.28 9.08
N GLY A 4 14.50 -3.04 8.58
CA GLY A 4 15.48 -2.06 9.05
C GLY A 4 15.31 -1.72 10.53
N THR A 5 14.08 -1.62 11.03
CA THR A 5 13.79 -1.37 12.44
C THR A 5 14.23 -2.53 13.32
N LEU A 6 13.99 -3.77 12.91
CA LEU A 6 14.46 -4.96 13.63
C LEU A 6 15.99 -5.10 13.57
N ALA A 7 16.61 -4.77 12.44
CA ALA A 7 18.06 -4.80 12.27
C ALA A 7 18.80 -3.85 13.24
N VAL A 8 18.19 -2.75 13.67
CA VAL A 8 18.74 -1.88 14.73
C VAL A 8 18.90 -2.63 16.05
N GLY A 9 17.99 -3.54 16.38
CA GLY A 9 18.10 -4.37 17.58
C GLY A 9 19.19 -5.45 17.51
N ILE A 10 19.59 -5.84 16.30
CA ILE A 10 20.55 -6.91 16.04
C ILE A 10 21.97 -6.38 15.82
N PHE A 11 22.11 -5.27 15.09
CA PHE A 11 23.40 -4.74 14.65
C PHE A 11 23.69 -3.32 15.14
N GLY A 12 22.74 -2.68 15.83
CA GLY A 12 22.91 -1.32 16.33
C GLY A 12 23.90 -1.22 17.49
N ASN A 13 24.28 0.02 17.85
CA ASN A 13 25.22 0.28 18.94
C ASN A 13 24.72 -0.23 20.31
N LEU A 14 23.40 -0.31 20.49
CA LEU A 14 22.73 -0.88 21.66
C LEU A 14 22.16 -2.28 21.37
N ALA A 15 22.73 -3.02 20.42
CA ALA A 15 22.23 -4.33 20.04
C ALA A 15 22.18 -5.29 21.24
N GLY A 16 21.11 -6.07 21.29
CA GLY A 16 20.82 -6.96 22.40
C GLY A 16 19.37 -7.41 22.39
N PHE A 17 19.06 -8.43 23.20
CA PHE A 17 17.73 -9.02 23.25
C PHE A 17 16.65 -8.00 23.64
N ASP A 18 16.91 -7.19 24.67
CA ASP A 18 15.96 -6.16 25.12
C ASP A 18 15.72 -5.09 24.04
N GLN A 19 16.79 -4.66 23.36
CA GLN A 19 16.66 -3.68 22.29
C GLN A 19 15.90 -4.25 21.10
N PHE A 20 16.13 -5.51 20.73
CA PHE A 20 15.35 -6.18 19.69
C PHE A 20 13.87 -6.28 20.05
N LEU A 21 13.53 -6.63 21.29
CA LEU A 21 12.14 -6.67 21.76
C LEU A 21 11.48 -5.29 21.70
N ASN A 22 12.19 -4.23 22.10
CA ASN A 22 11.68 -2.86 21.99
C ASN A 22 11.37 -2.48 20.54
N GLN A 23 12.26 -2.83 19.60
CA GLN A 23 12.02 -2.59 18.18
C GLN A 23 10.83 -3.40 17.64
N LEU A 24 10.69 -4.66 18.07
CA LEU A 24 9.58 -5.52 17.69
C LEU A 24 8.24 -4.97 18.19
N ILE A 25 8.17 -4.52 19.44
CA ILE A 25 6.98 -3.89 20.02
C ILE A 25 6.63 -2.61 19.24
N GLY A 26 7.63 -1.79 18.91
CA GLY A 26 7.44 -0.59 18.09
C GLY A 26 6.83 -0.93 16.72
N VAL A 27 7.41 -1.90 16.01
CA VAL A 27 6.88 -2.39 14.72
C VAL A 27 5.44 -2.88 14.86
N ALA A 28 5.14 -3.67 15.88
CA ALA A 28 3.80 -4.21 16.11
C ALA A 28 2.79 -3.08 16.39
N ALA A 29 3.16 -2.09 17.21
CA ALA A 29 2.30 -0.95 17.51
C ALA A 29 1.96 -0.14 16.25
N TYR A 30 2.96 0.16 15.42
CA TYR A 30 2.73 0.84 14.14
C TYR A 30 1.91 -0.01 13.17
N ALA A 31 2.15 -1.32 13.10
CA ALA A 31 1.38 -2.20 12.23
C ALA A 31 -0.10 -2.25 12.62
N VAL A 32 -0.40 -2.41 13.92
CA VAL A 32 -1.78 -2.41 14.44
C VAL A 32 -2.45 -1.07 14.16
N PHE A 33 -1.78 0.05 14.44
CA PHE A 33 -2.32 1.37 14.18
C PHE A 33 -2.63 1.55 12.69
N CYS A 34 -1.64 1.34 11.81
CA CYS A 34 -1.81 1.53 10.38
C CYS A 34 -2.90 0.64 9.79
N LEU A 35 -2.97 -0.64 10.19
CA LEU A 35 -4.01 -1.56 9.71
C LEU A 35 -5.40 -1.12 10.20
N ALA A 36 -5.54 -0.79 11.47
CA ALA A 36 -6.81 -0.35 12.04
C ALA A 36 -7.30 0.95 11.39
N THR A 37 -6.44 1.97 11.29
CA THR A 37 -6.82 3.26 10.70
C THR A 37 -7.09 3.14 9.21
N SER A 38 -6.24 2.42 8.46
CA SER A 38 -6.46 2.21 7.02
C SER A 38 -7.74 1.43 6.78
N PHE A 39 -8.03 0.40 7.58
CA PHE A 39 -9.28 -0.34 7.49
C PHE A 39 -10.48 0.57 7.74
N ILE A 40 -10.48 1.36 8.82
CA ILE A 40 -11.58 2.29 9.13
C ILE A 40 -11.79 3.28 7.97
N ILE A 41 -10.71 3.91 7.49
CA ILE A 41 -10.78 4.91 6.40
C ILE A 41 -11.31 4.27 5.12
N LEU A 42 -10.68 3.19 4.65
CA LEU A 42 -11.05 2.54 3.38
C LEU A 42 -12.44 1.91 3.44
N PHE A 43 -12.83 1.33 4.58
CA PHE A 43 -14.16 0.78 4.78
C PHE A 43 -15.22 1.89 4.77
N THR A 44 -14.95 3.02 5.43
CA THR A 44 -15.87 4.17 5.44
C THR A 44 -16.03 4.73 4.03
N LEU A 45 -14.93 4.97 3.31
CA LEU A 45 -14.98 5.47 1.94
C LEU A 45 -15.71 4.50 1.00
N LYS A 46 -15.50 3.18 1.17
CA LYS A 46 -16.22 2.14 0.42
C LYS A 46 -17.74 2.22 0.64
N LYS A 47 -18.19 2.61 1.83
CA LYS A 47 -19.62 2.71 2.17
C LYS A 47 -20.26 4.03 1.73
N VAL A 48 -19.50 5.13 1.72
CA VAL A 48 -20.04 6.47 1.42
C VAL A 48 -19.96 6.82 -0.06
N ALA A 49 -18.81 6.61 -0.69
CA ALA A 49 -18.55 7.05 -2.07
C ALA A 49 -18.25 5.89 -3.03
N GLY A 50 -17.71 4.78 -2.52
CA GLY A 50 -17.05 3.78 -3.36
C GLY A 50 -15.66 4.27 -3.78
N ILE A 51 -14.65 3.41 -3.64
CA ILE A 51 -13.25 3.74 -3.93
C ILE A 51 -12.66 2.95 -5.10
N ARG A 52 -13.42 2.01 -5.66
CA ARG A 52 -13.01 1.16 -6.76
C ARG A 52 -14.05 1.28 -7.86
N VAL A 53 -13.58 1.44 -9.09
CA VAL A 53 -14.40 1.47 -10.30
C VAL A 53 -15.12 0.13 -10.50
N SER A 54 -16.08 0.08 -11.42
CA SER A 54 -16.72 -1.19 -11.77
C SER A 54 -15.73 -2.16 -12.40
N GLU A 55 -16.01 -3.47 -12.32
CA GLU A 55 -15.14 -4.51 -12.90
C GLU A 55 -14.94 -4.33 -14.42
N ALA A 56 -15.98 -3.88 -15.13
CA ALA A 56 -15.89 -3.59 -16.55
C ALA A 56 -14.94 -2.42 -16.85
N GLU A 57 -15.02 -1.33 -16.08
CA GLU A 57 -14.09 -0.18 -16.20
C GLU A 57 -12.66 -0.56 -15.82
N GLU A 58 -12.48 -1.42 -14.80
CA GLU A 58 -11.17 -1.91 -14.38
C GLU A 58 -10.49 -2.76 -15.47
N ILE A 59 -11.27 -3.57 -16.20
CA ILE A 59 -10.77 -4.40 -17.32
C ILE A 59 -10.47 -3.55 -18.56
N ASN A 60 -11.35 -2.60 -18.89
CA ASN A 60 -11.21 -1.77 -20.08
C ASN A 60 -10.11 -0.70 -19.94
N GLY A 61 -9.70 -0.38 -18.72
CA GLY A 61 -8.66 0.59 -18.41
C GLY A 61 -9.24 1.94 -18.02
N LEU A 62 -8.72 2.50 -16.92
CA LEU A 62 -9.17 3.79 -16.38
C LEU A 62 -8.72 4.96 -17.25
N ASP A 63 -7.65 4.82 -18.04
CA ASP A 63 -7.14 5.88 -18.92
C ASP A 63 -8.20 6.27 -19.97
N ASP A 64 -8.80 5.27 -20.63
CA ASP A 64 -9.84 5.47 -21.64
C ASP A 64 -11.15 5.98 -21.02
N TYR A 65 -11.48 5.55 -19.79
CA TYR A 65 -12.74 5.91 -19.12
C TYR A 65 -12.71 7.25 -18.36
N GLU A 66 -11.64 7.54 -17.64
CA GLU A 66 -11.53 8.75 -16.80
C GLU A 66 -10.85 9.91 -17.54
N HIS A 67 -9.89 9.61 -18.43
CA HIS A 67 -9.07 10.63 -19.08
C HIS A 67 -9.33 10.73 -20.59
N GLY A 68 -10.11 9.80 -21.17
CA GLY A 68 -10.45 9.81 -22.61
C GLY A 68 -9.24 9.68 -23.53
N MET A 69 -8.13 9.15 -23.01
CA MET A 69 -6.84 9.10 -23.70
C MET A 69 -6.12 7.81 -23.33
N SER A 70 -5.51 7.15 -24.32
CA SER A 70 -4.60 6.03 -24.05
C SER A 70 -3.25 6.59 -23.59
N ALA A 71 -2.75 6.20 -22.41
CA ALA A 71 -1.42 6.63 -21.94
C ALA A 71 -0.28 6.22 -22.88
N TYR A 72 -0.52 5.19 -23.71
CA TYR A 72 0.42 4.66 -24.69
C TYR A 72 -0.25 4.49 -26.06
N PRO A 73 -0.36 5.55 -26.87
CA PRO A 73 -0.99 5.47 -28.19
C PRO A 73 -0.16 4.64 -29.19
N ASP A 74 1.17 4.61 -29.04
CA ASP A 74 2.09 4.02 -30.04
C ASP A 74 2.28 2.50 -29.91
N PHE A 75 1.97 1.89 -28.76
CA PHE A 75 2.11 0.43 -28.59
C PHE A 75 1.01 -0.35 -29.33
N ARG A 76 -0.19 0.24 -29.50
CA ARG A 76 -1.30 -0.38 -30.24
C ARG A 76 -1.18 -0.22 -31.77
N LEU A 77 -0.28 0.63 -32.27
CA LEU A 77 -0.05 0.80 -33.71
C LEU A 77 0.85 -0.28 -34.33
N ASN A 78 1.51 -1.10 -33.50
CA ASN A 78 2.41 -2.18 -33.94
C ASN A 78 1.78 -3.59 -33.84
N GLU A 79 0.52 -3.71 -33.42
CA GLU A 79 -0.24 -4.95 -33.51
C GLU A 79 -1.14 -4.89 -34.75
N HIS A 80 -0.66 -5.49 -35.84
CA HIS A 80 -1.44 -5.81 -37.04
C HIS A 80 -2.26 -7.08 -36.86
#